data_AF-A0A383A587-F1
#
_entry.id   AF-A0A383A587-F1
#
_cell.length_a   1.000
_cell.length_b   1.000
_cell.length_c   1.000
_cell.angle_alpha   90.00
_cell.angle_beta   90.00
_cell.angle_gamma   90.00
#
_symmetry.space_group_name_H-M   'P 1'
#
loop_
_entity.id
_entity.type
_entity.pdbx_description
1 polymer ?
#
loop_
_entity_poly.entity_id
_entity_poly.type
_entity_poly.pdbx_seq_one_letter_code
_entity_poly.pdbx_strand_id
1 'polypeptide(L)' 'VIKPKQWTQQLGASSVDSGIGVTVDSSNNIYVTGFTSGGIVGNANSVGNDFFLVKQNTNCVK' A
#
# COMPACT_ATOMS: atom_id res chain seq x y z
N VAL A 1 -16.10 8.26 -24.27
CA VAL A 1 -16.29 7.09 -23.39
C VAL A 1 -15.85 7.49 -21.98
N ILE A 2 -16.76 7.54 -21.01
CA ILE A 2 -16.42 7.85 -19.61
C ILE A 2 -15.93 6.55 -18.96
N LYS A 3 -14.70 6.53 -18.43
CA LYS A 3 -14.23 5.39 -17.64
C LYS A 3 -14.83 5.50 -16.23
N PRO A 4 -15.55 4.47 -15.73
CA PRO A 4 -16.05 4.48 -14.37
C PRO A 4 -14.87 4.49 -13.37
N LYS A 5 -15.05 5.19 -12.25
CA LYS A 5 -14.10 5.20 -11.14
C LYS A 5 -13.90 3.76 -10.65
N GLN A 6 -12.71 3.23 -10.81
CA GLN A 6 -12.36 1.93 -10.25
C GLN A 6 -12.19 2.07 -8.74
N TRP A 7 -12.79 1.16 -7.98
CA TRP A 7 -12.52 1.05 -6.55
C TRP A 7 -11.09 0.53 -6.39
N THR A 8 -10.30 1.23 -5.57
CA THR A 8 -9.01 0.74 -5.10
C THR A 8 -9.20 0.18 -3.70
N GLN A 9 -8.74 -1.05 -3.47
CA GLN A 9 -8.64 -1.58 -2.12
C GLN A 9 -7.53 -0.83 -1.39
N GLN A 10 -7.87 -0.19 -0.26
CA GLN A 10 -6.86 0.44 0.58
C GLN A 10 -6.05 -0.65 1.27
N LEU A 11 -4.72 -0.57 1.15
CA LEU A 11 -3.76 -1.34 1.92
C LEU A 11 -3.15 -0.38 2.94
N GLY A 12 -3.40 -0.65 4.23
CA GLY A 12 -2.95 0.17 5.34
C GLY A 12 -3.28 -0.49 6.68
N ALA A 13 -2.76 0.07 7.77
CA ALA A 13 -3.08 -0.38 9.10
C ALA A 13 -4.37 0.25 9.63
N SER A 14 -4.85 -0.26 10.78
CA SER A 14 -5.87 0.44 11.58
C SER A 14 -5.35 1.70 12.29
N SER A 15 -4.06 2.00 12.13
CA SER A 15 -3.32 3.07 12.79
C SER A 15 -2.70 4.02 11.76
N VAL A 16 -1.84 4.94 12.20
CA VAL A 16 -1.22 5.94 11.31
C VAL A 16 -0.21 5.29 10.37
N ASP A 17 -0.38 5.59 9.07
CA ASP A 17 0.56 5.21 8.01
C ASP A 17 1.15 6.48 7.36
N SER A 18 2.46 6.48 7.10
CA SER A 18 3.18 7.57 6.44
C SER A 18 3.99 7.04 5.27
N GLY A 19 3.64 7.46 4.05
CA GLY A 19 4.41 7.16 2.84
C GLY A 19 5.67 8.02 2.72
N ILE A 20 6.78 7.39 2.35
CA ILE A 20 8.10 8.04 2.21
C ILE A 20 8.57 8.08 0.75
N GLY A 21 8.25 7.06 -0.04
CA GLY A 21 8.70 6.99 -1.43
C GLY A 21 7.82 6.13 -2.31
N VAL A 22 7.80 6.47 -3.59
CA VAL A 22 7.10 5.74 -4.65
C VAL A 22 7.99 5.56 -5.87
N THR A 23 7.97 4.38 -6.47
CA THR A 23 8.62 4.11 -7.76
C THR A 23 7.77 3.16 -8.61
N VAL A 24 8.04 3.13 -9.92
CA VAL A 24 7.35 2.30 -10.90
C VAL A 24 8.38 1.51 -11.70
N ASP A 25 8.16 0.20 -11.85
CA ASP A 25 9.02 -0.63 -12.72
C ASP A 25 8.53 -0.65 -14.18
N SER A 26 9.34 -1.23 -15.08
CA SER A 26 8.99 -1.35 -16.50
C SER A 26 7.77 -2.24 -16.78
N SER A 27 7.31 -2.98 -15.78
CA SER A 27 6.11 -3.82 -15.84
C SER A 27 4.87 -3.13 -15.23
N ASN A 28 4.94 -1.81 -14.98
CA ASN A 28 3.88 -1.00 -14.36
C ASN A 28 3.46 -1.46 -12.95
N ASN A 29 4.36 -2.11 -12.20
CA ASN A 29 4.14 -2.29 -10.78
C ASN A 29 4.53 -1.02 -10.04
N ILE A 30 3.70 -0.62 -9.08
CA ILE A 30 3.92 0.52 -8.20
C ILE A 30 4.45 -0.03 -6.88
N TYR A 31 5.56 0.53 -6.40
CA TYR A 31 6.13 0.20 -5.10
C TYR A 31 6.04 1.42 -4.21
N VAL A 32 5.44 1.25 -3.04
CA VAL A 32 5.30 2.31 -2.02
C VAL A 32 6.02 1.86 -0.75
N THR A 33 6.85 2.74 -0.21
CA THR A 33 7.56 2.53 1.06
C THR A 33 7.11 3.54 2.10
N GLY A 34 7.21 3.18 3.37
CA GLY A 34 6.82 4.07 4.44
C GLY A 34 6.94 3.45 5.83
N PHE A 35 6.32 4.13 6.79
CA PHE A 35 6.18 3.66 8.16
C PHE A 35 4.71 3.47 8.53
N THR A 36 4.43 2.47 9.36
CA THR A 36 3.12 2.24 9.95
C THR A 36 3.25 2.05 11.45
N SER A 37 2.31 2.58 12.23
CA SER A 37 2.19 2.34 13.67
C SER A 37 1.15 1.24 13.99
N GLY A 38 0.82 0.41 13.00
CA GLY A 38 -0.17 -0.65 13.12
C GLY A 38 0.16 -1.83 12.20
N GLY A 39 -0.56 -2.94 12.38
CA GLY A 39 -0.35 -4.13 11.55
C GLY A 39 -0.83 -3.92 10.11
N ILE A 40 0.08 -4.07 9.15
CA ILE A 40 -0.23 -4.13 7.71
C ILE A 40 -0.26 -5.60 7.27
N VAL A 41 -1.35 -5.97 6.56
CA VAL A 41 -1.61 -7.25 5.84
C VAL A 41 -0.73 -8.42 6.28
N GLY A 42 -1.24 -9.25 7.19
CA GLY A 42 -0.59 -10.50 7.61
C GLY A 42 0.47 -10.34 8.70
N ASN A 43 0.82 -9.12 9.11
CA ASN A 43 1.69 -8.88 10.25
C ASN A 43 0.96 -8.03 11.31
N ALA A 44 0.58 -8.66 12.42
CA ALA A 44 -0.22 -8.05 13.48
C ALA A 44 0.62 -7.41 14.60
N ASN A 45 1.95 -7.59 14.57
CA ASN A 45 2.84 -7.14 15.63
C ASN A 45 3.49 -5.82 15.26
N SER A 46 2.95 -4.73 15.80
CA SER A 46 3.50 -3.38 15.64
C SER A 46 3.48 -2.68 16.99
N VAL A 47 4.33 -3.15 17.91
CA VAL A 47 4.68 -2.36 19.10
C VAL A 47 5.70 -1.31 18.64
N GLY A 48 5.21 -0.17 18.13
CA GLY A 48 6.03 0.91 17.59
C GLY A 48 5.79 1.18 16.10
N ASN A 49 6.70 1.93 15.47
CA ASN A 49 6.67 2.24 14.04
C ASN A 49 7.47 1.19 13.26
N ASP A 50 6.83 0.46 12.35
CA ASP A 50 7.46 -0.50 11.45
C ASP A 50 7.57 0.06 10.04
N PHE A 51 8.61 -0.34 9.31
CA PHE A 51 8.69 -0.03 7.90
C PHE A 51 7.77 -0.94 7.09
N PHE A 52 7.20 -0.43 6.00
CA PHE A 52 6.47 -1.24 5.04
C PHE A 52 7.00 -1.05 3.62
N LEU A 53 6.79 -2.09 2.80
CA LEU A 53 6.92 -2.07 1.35
C LEU A 53 5.67 -2.73 0.76
N VAL A 54 4.91 -1.98 -0.02
CA VAL A 54 3.72 -2.49 -0.72
C VAL A 54 3.96 -2.46 -2.22
N LYS A 55 3.67 -3.58 -2.89
CA LYS A 55 3.61 -3.69 -4.34
C LYS A 55 2.16 -3.67 -4.79
N GLN A 56 1.80 -2.73 -5.66
CA GLN A 56 0.50 -2.66 -6.32
C GLN A 56 0.68 -2.83 -7.84
N ASN A 57 -0.34 -3.34 -8.51
CA ASN A 57 -0.39 -3.38 -9.96
C ASN A 57 -1.81 -3.02 -10.42
N THR A 58 -2.02 -2.82 -11.72
CA THR A 58 -3.34 -2.53 -12.30
C THR A 58 -4.36 -3.67 -12.11
N ASN A 59 -3.93 -4.82 -11.61
CA ASN A 59 -4.78 -5.96 -11.30
C ASN A 59 -5.32 -5.91 -9.87
N CYS A 60 -5.23 -4.76 -9.15
CA CYS A 60 -5.87 -4.54 -7.85
C CYS A 60 -7.16 -5.35 -7.77
N VAL A 61 -7.08 -6.50 -7.09
CA VAL A 61 -8.14 -7.48 -7.12
C VAL A 61 -9.32 -6.84 -6.40
N LYS A 62 -10.50 -6.89 -7.04
CA LYS A 62 -11.75 -6.48 -6.39
C LYS A 62 -11.97 -7.24 -5.10
#